data_AF-A0A1F8P4I7-F1
#
_entry.id   AF-A0A1F8P4I7-F1
#
_cell.length_a   1.000
_cell.length_b   1.000
_cell.length_c   1.000
_cell.angle_alpha   90.00
_cell.angle_beta   90.00
_cell.angle_gamma   90.00
#
_symmetry.space_group_name_H-M   'P 1'
#
loop_
_entity.id
_entity.type
_entity.pdbx_description
1 polymer ?
#
loop_
_entity_poly.entity_id
_entity_poly.type
_entity_poly.pdbx_seq_one_letter_code
_entity_poly.pdbx_strand_id
1 'polypeptide(L)' 'MYLAIVNLFQNAIKFTSPGDTITIRGFEDGSEVVIEVADTGPGIPEEEVPHVWQELYRGKNA' A
#
# COMPACT_ATOMS: atom_id res chain seq x y z
N MET A 1 -4.94 -3.44 14.76
CA MET A 1 -5.67 -2.79 13.66
C MET A 1 -5.07 -1.43 13.28
N TYR A 2 -4.97 -0.46 14.20
CA TYR A 2 -4.37 0.86 13.92
C TYR A 2 -3.00 0.81 13.23
N LEU A 3 -2.06 0.01 13.76
CA LEU A 3 -0.69 -0.07 13.23
C LEU A 3 -0.64 -0.57 11.78
N ALA A 4 -1.50 -1.53 11.41
CA ALA A 4 -1.53 -2.06 10.05
C ALA A 4 -1.96 -0.98 9.04
N ILE A 5 -2.98 -0.20 9.39
CA ILE A 5 -3.47 0.90 8.55
C ILE A 5 -2.40 1.98 8.41
N VAL A 6 -1.72 2.33 9.51
CA VAL A 6 -0.62 3.32 9.48
C VAL A 6 0.52 2.84 8.59
N ASN A 7 0.90 1.56 8.65
CA ASN A 7 1.96 1.02 7.81
C ASN A 7 1.62 1.11 6.32
N LEU A 8 0.39 0.74 5.93
CA LEU A 8 -0.07 0.86 4.54
C LEU A 8 -0.09 2.32 4.08
N PHE A 9 -0.59 3.22 4.93
CA PHE A 9 -0.65 4.64 4.63
C PHE A 9 0.74 5.29 4.50
N GLN A 10 1.69 4.90 5.35
CA GLN A 10 3.08 5.36 5.26
C GLN A 10 3.74 4.91 3.96
N ASN A 11 3.47 3.67 3.51
CA ASN A 11 3.94 3.21 2.21
C ASN A 11 3.34 4.04 1.08
N ALA A 12 2.02 4.27 1.08
CA ALA A 12 1.36 5.09 0.07
C ALA A 12 1.95 6.52 0.01
N ILE A 13 2.18 7.17 1.16
CA ILE A 13 2.84 8.49 1.21
C ILE A 13 4.27 8.43 0.65
N LYS A 14 5.03 7.41 1.02
CA LYS A 14 6.43 7.26 0.61
C LYS A 14 6.57 7.14 -0.91
N PHE A 15 5.62 6.47 -1.56
CA PHE A 15 5.70 6.12 -2.98
C PHE A 15 4.81 6.98 -3.88
N THR A 16 4.25 8.09 -3.38
CA THR A 16 3.49 9.06 -4.19
C THR A 16 4.25 10.37 -4.37
N SER A 17 4.04 11.00 -5.52
CA SER A 17 4.57 12.32 -5.88
C SER A 17 3.48 13.40 -5.88
N PRO A 18 3.84 14.70 -5.88
CA PRO A 18 2.85 15.75 -6.06
C PRO A 18 2.04 15.55 -7.35
N GLY A 19 0.72 15.43 -7.21
CA GLY A 19 -0.21 15.13 -8.31
C GLY A 19 -0.78 13.70 -8.26
N ASP A 20 -0.15 12.79 -7.54
CA ASP A 20 -0.71 11.47 -7.26
C ASP A 20 -1.83 11.56 -6.21
N THR A 21 -2.69 10.53 -6.20
CA THR A 21 -3.81 10.44 -5.28
C THR A 21 -3.70 9.19 -4.42
N ILE A 22 -3.86 9.37 -3.11
CA ILE A 22 -4.07 8.27 -2.16
C ILE A 22 -5.56 8.23 -1.83
N THR A 23 -6.18 7.06 -2.00
CA THR A 23 -7.60 6.82 -1.67
C THR A 23 -7.71 5.82 -0.54
N ILE A 24 -8.55 6.13 0.46
CA ILE A 24 -8.89 5.24 1.56
C ILE A 24 -10.39 4.96 1.50
N ARG A 25 -10.77 3.68 1.56
CA ARG A 25 -12.18 3.26 1.52
C ARG A 25 -12.43 2.17 2.56
N GLY A 26 -13.62 2.19 3.12
CA GLY A 26 -14.15 1.12 3.95
C GLY A 26 -15.46 0.64 3.35
N PHE A 27 -15.59 -0.65 3.11
CA PHE A 27 -16.82 -1.24 2.58
C PHE A 27 -17.01 -2.66 3.09
N GLU A 28 -18.26 -3.13 3.06
CA GLU A 28 -18.58 -4.51 3.34
C GLU A 28 -18.41 -5.33 2.05
N ASP A 29 -17.71 -6.47 2.16
CA ASP A 29 -17.59 -7.47 1.11
C ASP A 29 -18.02 -8.83 1.68
N GLY A 30 -19.25 -9.23 1.35
CA GLY A 30 -19.88 -10.42 1.90
C GLY A 30 -20.06 -10.33 3.42
N SER A 31 -19.32 -11.17 4.15
CA SER A 31 -19.32 -11.20 5.63
C SER A 31 -18.14 -10.46 6.26
N GLU A 32 -17.33 -9.77 5.45
CA GLU A 32 -16.10 -9.11 5.90
C GLU A 32 -16.19 -7.60 5.74
N VAL A 33 -15.50 -6.87 6.61
CA VAL A 33 -15.26 -5.43 6.45
C VAL A 33 -13.89 -5.25 5.83
N VAL A 34 -13.85 -4.66 4.64
CA VAL A 34 -12.62 -4.37 3.90
C VAL A 34 -12.22 -2.93 4.13
N ILE A 35 -10.95 -2.73 4.50
CA ILE A 35 -10.31 -1.42 4.51
C ILE A 35 -9.28 -1.43 3.38
N GLU A 36 -9.53 -0.59 2.37
CA GLU A 36 -8.68 -0.44 1.20
C GLU A 36 -7.84 0.84 1.31
N VAL A 37 -6.54 0.72 1.02
CA VAL A 37 -5.62 1.84 0.81
C VAL A 37 -5.02 1.66 -0.57
N ALA A 38 -5.32 2.60 -1.48
CA ALA A 38 -4.84 2.59 -2.86
C ALA A 38 -4.13 3.89 -3.19
N ASP A 39 -3.04 3.82 -3.95
CA ASP A 39 -2.32 5.00 -4.46
C ASP A 39 -2.12 4.93 -5.98
N THR A 40 -1.81 6.07 -6.59
CA THR A 40 -1.52 6.18 -8.03
C THR A 40 -0.02 6.36 -8.30
N GLY A 41 0.84 5.96 -7.35
CA GLY A 41 2.28 6.01 -7.51
C GLY A 41 2.80 5.03 -8.59
N PRO A 42 4.12 4.81 -8.67
CA PRO A 42 4.73 3.98 -9.70
C PRO A 42 4.39 2.49 -9.57
N GLY A 43 3.69 2.08 -8.50
CA GLY A 43 3.40 0.69 -8.19
C GLY A 43 4.64 -0.10 -7.77
N ILE A 44 4.49 -1.42 -7.74
CA ILE A 44 5.55 -2.36 -7.37
C ILE A 44 5.95 -3.12 -8.65
N PRO A 45 7.24 -3.16 -9.02
CA PRO A 45 7.69 -3.97 -10.15
C PRO A 45 7.29 -5.45 -9.96
N GLU A 46 6.87 -6.12 -11.02
CA GLU A 46 6.34 -7.49 -10.96
C GLU A 46 7.32 -8.48 -10.31
N GLU A 47 8.62 -8.31 -10.59
CA GLU A 47 9.65 -9.14 -9.99
C GLU A 47 9.82 -8.92 -8.47
N GLU A 48 9.35 -7.79 -7.93
CA GLU A 48 9.46 -7.44 -6.51
C GLU A 48 8.21 -7.84 -5.70
N VAL A 49 7.06 -8.07 -6.34
CA VAL A 49 5.79 -8.45 -5.68
C VAL A 49 5.95 -9.66 -4.74
N PRO A 50 6.67 -10.73 -5.10
CA PRO A 50 6.87 -11.87 -4.18
C PRO A 50 7.71 -11.53 -2.94
N HIS A 51 8.47 -10.43 -2.98
CA HIS A 51 9.45 -10.04 -1.96
C HIS A 51 8.93 -8.98 -0.98
N VAL A 52 7.78 -8.36 -1.23
CA VAL A 52 7.25 -7.26 -0.38
C VAL A 52 6.98 -7.67 1.08
N TRP A 53 6.81 -8.97 1.32
CA TRP A 53 6.60 -9.56 2.65
C TRP A 53 7.89 -10.12 3.28
N GLN A 54 9.01 -10.09 2.57
CA GLN A 54 10.27 -10.59 3.09
C GLN A 54 10.85 -9.59 4.09
N GLU A 55 11.27 -10.12 5.24
CA GLU A 55 11.87 -9.30 6.28
C GLU A 55 13.11 -8.59 5.74
N LEU A 56 13.21 -7.27 6.00
CA LEU A 56 14.31 -6.40 5.59
C LEU A 56 14.48 -6.20 4.07
N TYR A 57 13.56 -6.69 3.24
CA TYR A 57 13.60 -6.40 1.80
C TYR A 57 13.32 -4.92 1.52
N ARG A 58 14.10 -4.34 0.61
CA ARG A 58 13.90 -2.98 0.08
C ARG A 58 13.93 -3.06 -1.44
N GLY A 59 12.82 -2.66 -2.06
CA GLY A 59 12.71 -2.57 -3.52
C GLY A 59 13.68 -1.55 -4.10
N LYS A 60 13.94 -1.64 -5.39
CA LYS A 60 14.90 -0.74 -6.09
C LYS A 60 14.49 0.73 -6.06
N ASN A 61 13.20 1.00 -5.84
CA ASN A 61 12.60 2.34 -5.81
C ASN A 61 12.43 2.89 -4.37
N ALA A 62 12.95 2.20 -3.35
CA ALA A 62 12.75 2.50 -1.93
C ALA A 62 13.71 3.53 -1.33
#